data_AF-A0A2E9PT71-F1
#
_entry.id   AF-A0A2E9PT71-F1
#
_cell.length_a   1.000
_cell.length_b   1.000
_cell.length_c   1.000
_cell.angle_alpha   90.00
_cell.angle_beta   90.00
_cell.angle_gamma   90.00
#
_symmetry.space_group_name_H-M   'P 1'
#
loop_
_entity.id
_entity.type
_entity.pdbx_description
1 polymer ?
#
loop_
_entity_poly.entity_id
_entity_poly.type
_entity_poly.pdbx_seq_one_letter_code
_entity_poly.pdbx_strand_id
1 'polypeptide(L)'
;MELMLVNLNLLGIGRRDLTRLPEYCRVTSRACDMAIPPNYPVVGADAFRTATGVHAAAVVKALHMENEWLADRVYCGVPASMVGREQGIEIGPMSGEHNVRFFLAVHSIDATPTAVPIILEAAKNSNRMLEEDEVRRIVSGMS
;
A
#
# COMPACT_ATOMS: atom_id res chain seq x y z
N MET A 1 0.01 11.69 19.29
CA MET A 1 -0.49 10.70 20.29
C MET A 1 -0.39 9.28 19.72
N GLU A 2 -0.88 9.08 18.50
CA GLU A 2 -0.71 7.90 17.66
C GLU A 2 0.66 7.23 17.72
N LEU A 3 1.77 7.95 17.51
CA LEU A 3 3.10 7.33 17.48
C LEU A 3 3.51 6.78 18.85
N MET A 4 3.11 7.47 19.93
CA MET A 4 3.36 6.99 21.29
C MET A 4 2.59 5.68 21.55
N LEU A 5 1.31 5.63 21.18
CA LEU A 5 0.48 4.44 21.37
C LEU A 5 0.99 3.23 20.59
N VAL A 6 1.39 3.45 19.33
CA VAL A 6 1.99 2.41 18.47
C VAL A 6 3.29 1.91 19.07
N ASN A 7 4.21 2.80 19.44
CA ASN A 7 5.50 2.41 20.02
C ASN A 7 5.33 1.66 21.34
N LEU A 8 4.39 2.06 22.20
CA LEU A 8 4.10 1.33 23.43
C LEU A 8 3.59 -0.08 23.14
N ASN A 9 2.72 -0.27 22.15
CA ASN A 9 2.29 -1.61 21.73
C ASN A 9 3.45 -2.43 21.15
N LEU A 10 4.33 -1.83 20.35
CA LEU A 10 5.52 -2.51 19.79
C LEU A 10 6.51 -2.95 20.87
N LEU A 11 6.67 -2.14 21.92
CA LEU A 11 7.50 -2.47 23.09
C LEU A 11 6.84 -3.46 24.06
N GLY A 12 5.59 -3.88 23.79
CA GLY A 12 4.82 -4.74 24.69
C GLY A 12 4.32 -4.03 25.96
N ILE A 13 4.37 -2.70 26.01
CA ILE A 13 3.94 -1.88 27.14
C ILE A 13 2.44 -1.55 27.00
N GLY A 14 1.63 -2.46 27.52
CA GLY A 14 0.18 -2.44 27.41
C GLY A 14 -0.31 -3.11 26.13
N ARG A 15 -1.59 -3.50 26.13
CA ARG A 15 -2.23 -4.15 24.98
C ARG A 15 -3.47 -3.37 24.59
N ARG A 16 -3.30 -2.42 23.67
CA ARG A 16 -4.36 -1.55 23.18
C ARG A 16 -4.83 -2.05 21.83
N ASP A 17 -6.14 -2.03 21.60
CA ASP A 17 -6.67 -2.14 20.25
C ASP A 17 -6.46 -0.80 19.53
N LEU A 18 -5.63 -0.81 18.48
CA LEU A 18 -5.29 0.37 17.68
C LEU A 18 -5.95 0.33 16.29
N THR A 19 -6.85 -0.61 16.03
CA THR A 19 -7.50 -0.77 14.71
C THR A 19 -8.27 0.47 14.24
N ARG A 20 -8.75 1.29 15.19
CA ARG A 20 -9.44 2.56 14.89
C ARG A 20 -8.54 3.80 15.00
N LEU A 21 -7.23 3.64 15.22
CA LEU A 21 -6.31 4.76 15.37
C LEU A 21 -6.28 5.67 14.12
N PRO A 22 -6.24 5.16 12.87
CA PRO A 22 -6.30 6.01 11.69
C PRO A 22 -7.63 6.76 11.56
N GLU A 23 -8.74 6.17 11.99
CA GLU A 23 -10.05 6.84 11.99
C GLU A 23 -10.09 7.98 13.01
N TYR A 24 -9.60 7.74 14.23
CA TYR A 24 -9.45 8.77 15.25
C TYR A 24 -8.64 9.96 14.72
N CYS A 25 -7.47 9.73 14.12
CA CYS A 25 -6.66 10.80 13.55
C CYS A 25 -7.37 11.53 12.41
N ARG A 26 -8.11 10.83 11.54
CA ARG A 26 -8.92 11.44 10.48
C ARG A 26 -10.03 12.34 11.03
N VAL A 27 -10.71 11.92 12.10
CA VAL A 27 -11.74 12.72 12.78
C VAL A 27 -11.11 13.99 13.38
N THR A 28 -9.99 13.85 14.09
CA THR A 28 -9.27 14.98 14.69
C THR A 28 -8.76 15.96 13.62
N SER A 29 -8.19 15.46 12.53
CA SER A 29 -7.74 16.26 11.38
C SER A 29 -8.87 17.13 10.82
N ARG A 30 -10.07 16.56 10.62
CA ARG A 30 -11.25 17.32 10.17
C ARG A 30 -11.72 18.33 11.22
N ALA A 31 -11.76 17.95 12.49
CA ALA A 31 -12.23 18.82 13.57
C ALA A 31 -11.30 20.03 13.80
N CYS A 32 -10.00 19.87 13.51
CA CYS A 32 -8.99 20.91 13.66
C CYS A 32 -8.65 21.66 12.37
N ASP A 33 -9.28 21.29 11.23
CA ASP A 33 -8.95 21.81 9.89
C ASP A 33 -7.46 21.72 9.54
N MET A 34 -6.83 20.59 9.90
CA MET A 34 -5.40 20.34 9.69
C MET A 34 -5.21 19.03 8.95
N ALA A 35 -4.71 19.10 7.71
CA ALA A 35 -4.47 17.93 6.88
C ALA A 35 -3.38 17.02 7.45
N ILE A 36 -3.56 15.70 7.31
CA ILE A 36 -2.55 14.69 7.63
C ILE A 36 -1.61 14.56 6.41
N PRO A 37 -0.30 14.82 6.55
CA PRO A 37 0.64 14.62 5.46
C PRO A 37 0.61 13.16 4.95
N PRO A 38 0.70 12.91 3.63
CA PRO A 38 0.68 11.56 3.08
C PRO A 38 1.78 10.65 3.64
N ASN A 39 2.96 11.22 3.91
CA ASN A 39 4.12 10.54 4.49
C ASN A 39 4.11 10.51 6.02
N TYR A 40 3.05 10.97 6.69
CA TYR A 40 2.99 10.94 8.14
C TYR A 40 3.03 9.48 8.63
N PRO A 41 3.92 9.12 9.58
CA PRO A 41 4.10 7.71 9.94
C PRO A 41 2.79 7.09 10.47
N VAL A 42 2.55 5.82 10.13
CA VAL A 42 1.37 5.02 10.50
C VAL A 42 0.04 5.50 9.90
N VAL A 43 -0.25 6.79 9.94
CA VAL A 43 -1.58 7.33 9.63
C VAL A 43 -1.66 7.91 8.21
N GLY A 44 -0.56 8.44 7.69
CA GLY A 44 -0.49 9.00 6.34
C GLY A 44 -0.89 7.99 5.27
N ALA A 45 -1.42 8.48 4.16
CA ALA A 45 -1.90 7.64 3.06
C ALA A 45 -0.83 6.64 2.58
N ASP A 46 0.43 7.08 2.57
CA ASP A 46 1.59 6.37 2.02
C ASP A 46 2.25 5.43 3.05
N ALA A 47 1.82 5.45 4.32
CA ALA A 47 2.51 4.75 5.41
C ALA A 47 2.64 3.23 5.22
N PHE A 48 1.75 2.61 4.43
CA PHE A 48 1.70 1.18 4.17
C PHE A 48 1.57 0.87 2.67
N ARG A 49 2.06 1.76 1.79
CA ARG A 49 2.00 1.57 0.34
C ARG A 49 3.40 1.43 -0.23
N THR A 50 3.57 0.58 -1.23
CA THR A 50 4.83 0.46 -1.97
C THR A 50 4.61 0.40 -3.47
N ALA A 51 5.42 1.17 -4.19
CA ALA A 51 5.49 1.13 -5.65
C ALA A 51 6.84 0.60 -6.16
N THR A 52 7.78 0.26 -5.27
CA THR A 52 9.10 -0.23 -5.66
C THR A 52 9.05 -1.72 -5.98
N GLY A 53 9.63 -2.11 -7.12
CA GLY A 53 9.58 -3.48 -7.63
C GLY A 53 10.09 -4.54 -6.65
N VAL A 54 11.22 -4.28 -6.00
CA VAL A 54 11.84 -5.23 -5.06
C VAL A 54 11.04 -5.41 -3.77
N HIS A 55 10.36 -4.36 -3.28
CA HIS A 55 9.50 -4.47 -2.10
C HIS A 55 8.21 -5.21 -2.45
N ALA A 56 7.57 -4.85 -3.57
CA ALA A 56 6.36 -5.52 -4.03
C ALA A 56 6.60 -7.02 -4.24
N ALA A 57 7.71 -7.40 -4.88
CA ALA A 57 8.05 -8.82 -5.06
C ALA A 57 8.19 -9.58 -3.74
N ALA A 58 8.76 -8.96 -2.71
CA ALA A 58 8.92 -9.60 -1.40
C ALA A 58 7.58 -9.74 -0.66
N VAL A 59 6.72 -8.72 -0.70
CA VAL A 59 5.36 -8.78 -0.13
C VAL A 59 4.52 -9.83 -0.84
N VAL A 60 4.50 -9.83 -2.17
CA VAL A 60 3.79 -10.83 -3.00
C VAL A 60 4.28 -12.25 -2.69
N LYS A 61 5.59 -12.44 -2.53
CA LYS A 61 6.15 -13.75 -2.16
C LYS A 61 5.68 -14.20 -0.78
N ALA A 62 5.62 -13.30 0.20
CA ALA A 62 5.12 -13.63 1.54
C ALA A 62 3.62 -13.96 1.54
N LEU A 63 2.81 -13.25 0.74
CA LEU A 63 1.38 -13.53 0.56
C LEU A 63 1.14 -14.91 -0.09
N HIS A 64 1.90 -15.27 -1.12
CA HIS A 64 1.80 -16.60 -1.75
C HIS A 64 2.24 -17.76 -0.84
N MET A 65 3.05 -17.48 0.18
CA MET A 65 3.41 -18.47 1.21
C MET A 65 2.32 -18.63 2.28
N GLU A 66 1.14 -18.01 2.09
CA GLU A 66 0.05 -17.94 3.08
C GLU A 66 0.54 -17.44 4.46
N ASN A 67 1.59 -16.61 4.43
CA ASN A 67 2.24 -16.10 5.63
C ASN A 67 1.88 -14.63 5.82
N GLU A 68 0.64 -14.38 6.23
CA GLU A 68 0.09 -13.04 6.48
C GLU A 68 0.96 -12.26 7.49
N TRP A 69 1.45 -12.95 8.52
CA TRP A 69 2.34 -12.35 9.51
C TRP A 69 3.63 -11.81 8.89
N LEU A 70 4.22 -12.55 7.94
CA LEU A 70 5.42 -12.12 7.22
C LEU A 70 5.09 -11.03 6.22
N ALA A 71 4.00 -11.15 5.47
CA ALA A 71 3.57 -10.15 4.50
C ALA A 71 3.37 -8.77 5.15
N ASP A 72 2.84 -8.74 6.38
CA ASP A 72 2.60 -7.50 7.11
C ASP A 72 3.87 -6.88 7.72
N ARG A 73 5.01 -7.59 7.68
CA ARG A 73 6.28 -7.19 8.34
C ARG A 73 7.46 -7.03 7.39
N VAL A 74 7.41 -7.68 6.22
CA VAL A 74 8.46 -7.54 5.21
C VAL A 74 8.50 -6.09 4.73
N TYR A 75 9.65 -5.44 4.93
CA TYR A 75 9.84 -4.00 4.67
C TYR A 75 8.95 -3.05 5.49
N CYS A 76 8.35 -3.51 6.60
CA CYS A 76 7.51 -2.68 7.45
C CYS A 76 7.80 -2.88 8.95
N GLY A 77 8.23 -1.81 9.63
CA GLY A 77 8.53 -1.84 11.08
C GLY A 77 7.28 -1.86 11.97
N VAL A 78 6.14 -1.45 11.43
CA VAL A 78 4.83 -1.49 12.10
C VAL A 78 3.93 -2.40 11.26
N PRO A 79 3.41 -3.52 11.78
CA PRO A 79 2.43 -4.31 11.06
C PRO A 79 1.19 -3.45 10.74
N ALA A 80 0.77 -3.35 9.49
CA ALA A 80 -0.36 -2.51 9.08
C ALA A 80 -1.65 -2.96 9.77
N SER A 81 -1.83 -4.28 9.93
CA SER A 81 -2.99 -4.87 10.61
C SER A 81 -3.12 -4.42 12.07
N MET A 82 -2.00 -4.10 12.74
CA MET A 82 -1.99 -3.59 14.12
C MET A 82 -2.81 -2.31 14.26
N VAL A 83 -2.88 -1.50 13.20
CA VAL A 83 -3.62 -0.23 13.18
C VAL A 83 -4.82 -0.27 12.24
N GLY A 84 -5.32 -1.47 11.91
CA GLY A 84 -6.50 -1.65 11.06
C GLY A 84 -6.27 -1.20 9.62
N ARG A 85 -5.05 -1.36 9.13
CA ARG A 85 -4.66 -1.08 7.74
C ARG A 85 -4.10 -2.32 7.07
N GLU A 86 -3.91 -2.21 5.76
CA GLU A 86 -3.36 -3.25 4.92
C GLU A 86 -2.19 -2.69 4.11
N GLN A 87 -1.27 -3.58 3.73
CA GLN A 87 -0.19 -3.27 2.79
C GLN A 87 -0.79 -3.06 1.39
N GLY A 88 -0.51 -1.92 0.77
CA GLY A 88 -0.90 -1.61 -0.59
C GLY A 88 0.28 -1.75 -1.55
N ILE A 89 0.06 -2.40 -2.69
CA ILE A 89 1.01 -2.42 -3.79
C ILE A 89 0.45 -1.55 -4.90
N GLU A 90 1.20 -0.51 -5.26
CA GLU A 90 0.82 0.46 -6.29
C GLU A 90 1.74 0.35 -7.50
N ILE A 91 1.35 1.04 -8.58
CA ILE A 91 2.11 1.10 -9.83
C ILE A 91 2.63 2.53 -10.01
N GLY A 92 3.95 2.67 -10.13
CA GLY A 92 4.63 3.94 -10.34
C GLY A 92 6.00 3.76 -11.01
N PRO A 93 6.83 4.82 -11.06
CA PRO A 93 8.04 4.85 -11.89
C PRO A 93 9.08 3.79 -11.52
N MET A 94 9.07 3.34 -10.26
CA MET A 94 9.99 2.34 -9.72
C MET A 94 9.40 0.91 -9.71
N SER A 95 8.24 0.71 -10.32
CA SER A 95 7.53 -0.57 -10.30
C SER A 95 8.17 -1.63 -11.19
N GLY A 96 8.05 -2.87 -10.74
CA GLY A 96 8.38 -4.06 -11.52
C GLY A 96 7.14 -4.84 -11.92
N GLU A 97 7.34 -5.94 -12.63
CA GLU A 97 6.26 -6.81 -13.10
C GLU A 97 5.32 -7.28 -11.97
N HIS A 98 5.88 -7.54 -10.79
CA HIS A 98 5.14 -8.00 -9.62
C HIS A 98 4.12 -6.96 -9.14
N ASN A 99 4.42 -5.66 -9.24
CA ASN A 99 3.47 -4.59 -8.92
C ASN A 99 2.23 -4.69 -9.81
N VAL A 100 2.46 -4.73 -11.12
CA VAL A 100 1.38 -4.71 -12.10
C VAL A 100 0.52 -5.95 -11.99
N ARG A 101 1.12 -7.14 -11.92
CA ARG A 101 0.36 -8.39 -11.80
C ARG A 101 -0.48 -8.44 -10.53
N PHE A 102 0.10 -8.04 -9.40
CA PHE A 102 -0.63 -8.00 -8.13
C PHE A 102 -1.76 -6.98 -8.16
N PHE A 103 -1.50 -5.78 -8.66
CA PHE A 103 -2.51 -4.73 -8.79
C PHE A 103 -3.67 -5.18 -9.67
N LEU A 104 -3.40 -5.73 -10.86
CA LEU A 104 -4.44 -6.25 -11.75
C LEU A 104 -5.28 -7.35 -11.06
N ALA A 105 -4.63 -8.26 -10.32
CA ALA A 105 -5.33 -9.32 -9.58
C ALA A 105 -6.26 -8.77 -8.48
N VAL A 106 -5.78 -7.85 -7.65
CA VAL A 106 -6.56 -7.24 -6.56
C VAL A 106 -7.74 -6.42 -7.11
N HIS A 107 -7.55 -5.74 -8.23
CA HIS A 107 -8.59 -4.92 -8.86
C HIS A 107 -9.49 -5.71 -9.84
N SER A 108 -9.34 -7.04 -9.91
CA SER A 108 -10.10 -7.91 -10.82
C SER A 108 -10.04 -7.45 -12.28
N ILE A 109 -8.85 -7.08 -12.75
CA ILE A 109 -8.58 -6.67 -14.12
C ILE A 109 -7.84 -7.81 -14.83
N ASP A 110 -8.34 -8.24 -15.99
CA ASP A 110 -7.73 -9.34 -16.74
C ASP A 110 -6.31 -8.98 -17.22
N ALA A 111 -5.33 -9.74 -16.73
CA ALA A 111 -3.93 -9.55 -17.07
C ALA A 111 -3.61 -10.26 -18.40
N THR A 112 -3.87 -9.59 -19.53
CA THR A 112 -3.38 -10.09 -20.82
C THR A 112 -1.85 -10.10 -20.85
N PRO A 113 -1.20 -11.01 -21.59
CA PRO A 113 0.26 -11.06 -21.67
C PRO A 113 0.90 -9.74 -22.15
N THR A 114 0.15 -8.95 -22.93
CA THR A 114 0.58 -7.66 -23.46
C THR A 114 0.31 -6.49 -22.52
N ALA A 115 -0.64 -6.58 -21.58
CA ALA A 115 -0.99 -5.46 -20.70
C ALA A 115 0.16 -5.07 -19.76
N VAL A 116 0.86 -6.07 -19.21
CA VAL A 116 1.92 -5.83 -18.21
C VAL A 116 3.06 -4.95 -18.72
N PRO A 117 3.70 -5.23 -19.88
CA PRO A 117 4.76 -4.38 -20.40
C PRO A 117 4.29 -2.95 -20.73
N ILE A 118 3.05 -2.78 -21.23
CA ILE A 118 2.49 -1.46 -21.56
C ILE A 118 2.24 -0.63 -20.30
N ILE A 119 1.64 -1.24 -19.27
CA ILE A 119 1.42 -0.57 -17.98
C ILE A 119 2.76 -0.18 -17.34
N LEU A 120 3.78 -1.05 -17.41
CA LEU A 120 5.12 -0.73 -16.93
C LEU A 120 5.77 0.43 -17.69
N GLU A 121 5.60 0.48 -19.01
CA GLU A 121 6.08 1.60 -19.82
C GLU A 121 5.41 2.91 -19.41
N ALA A 122 4.07 2.90 -19.28
CA ALA A 122 3.31 4.06 -18.80
C ALA A 122 3.77 4.50 -17.40
N ALA A 123 4.01 3.54 -16.50
CA ALA A 123 4.47 3.82 -15.15
C ALA A 123 5.87 4.46 -15.14
N LYS A 124 6.82 3.95 -15.94
CA LYS A 124 8.18 4.50 -16.08
C LYS A 124 8.21 5.92 -16.64
N ASN A 125 7.26 6.25 -17.51
CA ASN A 125 7.10 7.58 -18.10
C ASN A 125 6.29 8.55 -17.20
N SER A 126 5.73 8.06 -16.10
CA SER A 126 5.03 8.87 -15.11
C SER A 126 6.01 9.48 -14.09
N ASN A 127 5.59 10.53 -13.41
CA ASN A 127 6.25 11.06 -12.21
C ASN A 127 5.42 10.84 -10.93
N ARG A 128 4.30 10.11 -11.05
CA ARG A 128 3.35 9.80 -9.98
C ARG A 128 2.86 8.35 -10.07
N MET A 129 2.12 7.93 -9.06
CA MET A 129 1.41 6.66 -9.11
C MET A 129 0.33 6.70 -10.19
N LEU A 130 0.14 5.58 -10.89
CA LEU A 130 -0.96 5.39 -11.80
C LEU A 130 -2.23 5.13 -10.99
N GLU A 131 -3.30 5.83 -11.34
CA GLU A 131 -4.62 5.60 -10.76
C GLU A 131 -5.27 4.36 -11.37
N GLU A 132 -6.18 3.71 -10.62
CA GLU A 132 -6.91 2.53 -11.11
C GLU A 132 -7.58 2.78 -12.46
N ASP A 133 -8.24 3.93 -12.62
CA ASP A 133 -8.91 4.32 -13.86
C ASP A 133 -7.93 4.49 -15.04
N GLU A 134 -6.68 4.86 -14.77
CA GLU A 134 -5.64 4.93 -15.80
C GLU A 134 -5.25 3.53 -16.27
N VAL A 135 -5.00 2.60 -15.35
CA VAL A 135 -4.65 1.23 -15.74
C VAL A 135 -5.83 0.51 -16.38
N ARG A 136 -7.08 0.75 -15.94
CA ARG A 136 -8.28 0.26 -16.63
C ARG A 136 -8.39 0.79 -18.05
N ARG A 137 -8.15 2.08 -18.27
CA ARG A 137 -8.13 2.67 -19.62
C ARG A 137 -7.07 2.03 -20.51
N ILE A 138 -5.85 1.84 -19.98
CA ILE A 138 -4.76 1.17 -20.70
C ILE A 138 -5.21 -0.23 -21.13
N VAL A 139 -5.77 -1.05 -20.24
CA VAL A 139 -6.22 -2.41 -20.56
C VAL A 139 -7.39 -2.42 -21.56
N SER A 140 -8.38 -1.52 -21.39
CA SER A 140 -9.55 -1.46 -22.27
C SER A 140 -9.22 -0.99 -23.70
N GLY A 141 -8.23 -0.11 -23.87
CA GLY A 141 -7.79 0.38 -25.18
C GLY A 141 -6.99 -0.65 -26.00
N MET A 142 -6.76 -1.84 -25.44
CA MET A 142 -6.08 -2.96 -26.10
C MET A 142 -7.05 -4.00 -26.70
N SER A 143 -8.36 -3.83 -26.46
CA SER A 143 -9.43 -4.68 -27.00
C SER A 143 -9.84 -4.22 -28.40
#